data_AF-A0A0N0T0M3-F1
#
_entry.id   AF-A0A0N0T0M3-F1
#
_cell.length_a   1.000
_cell.length_b   1.000
_cell.length_c   1.000
_cell.angle_alpha   90.00
_cell.angle_beta   90.00
_cell.angle_gamma   90.00
#
_symmetry.space_group_name_H-M   'P 1'
#
loop_
_entity.id
_entity.type
_entity.pdbx_description
1 polymer ?
#
loop_
_entity_poly.entity_id
_entity_poly.type
_entity_poly.pdbx_seq_one_letter_code
_entity_poly.pdbx_strand_id
1 'polypeptide(L)'
;MARDPLAWRGSLAPADRAAWFRSYEAFLAPCLTLAARHHVATFVLGAESTSLEDDPGWRSVVVAARRALSGELSYDANWDDYVSRHVSVPVDHLGIDAYFPLPRLGDDASVSQIAEGWQRWLDRKSTGAAPDRPERGRHHRRGRCLSSSGGVDGRGKLSPTVQRRWFEAVCRVARDRKMAGLYWWNLDFHADPSAGTPAGSRTSFLGRPAEAVIASCFRTWPRRTRNATGVCRPALREGSRSRFRSRGRPQVADSRCCFSSPRPRRRPWSSRSRWR
;
A
#
# COMPACT_ATOMS: atom_id res chain seq x y z
N MET A 1 -23.77 -13.27 -10.43
CA MET A 1 -23.84 -12.46 -9.18
C MET A 1 -23.40 -13.31 -8.01
N ALA A 2 -22.82 -12.72 -6.96
CA ALA A 2 -22.43 -13.47 -5.76
C ALA A 2 -23.66 -14.17 -5.15
N ARG A 3 -23.51 -15.43 -4.73
CA ARG A 3 -24.61 -16.21 -4.15
C ARG A 3 -25.05 -15.70 -2.76
N ASP A 4 -24.18 -14.95 -2.10
CA ASP A 4 -24.43 -14.30 -0.81
C ASP A 4 -23.70 -12.94 -0.81
N PRO A 5 -24.41 -11.80 -0.70
CA PRO A 5 -23.80 -10.47 -0.68
C PRO A 5 -23.04 -10.17 0.62
N LEU A 6 -23.22 -10.97 1.67
CA LEU A 6 -22.51 -10.84 2.95
C LEU A 6 -21.31 -11.78 3.07
N ALA A 7 -21.13 -12.70 2.10
CA ALA A 7 -19.98 -13.58 2.08
C ALA A 7 -18.68 -12.77 1.93
N TRP A 8 -17.66 -13.18 2.69
CA TRP A 8 -16.33 -12.60 2.57
C TRP A 8 -15.80 -12.79 1.15
N ARG A 9 -15.28 -11.73 0.53
CA ARG A 9 -14.88 -11.74 -0.88
C ARG A 9 -13.74 -12.72 -1.20
N GLY A 10 -12.99 -13.17 -0.19
CA GLY A 10 -11.98 -14.22 -0.36
C GLY A 10 -12.54 -15.59 -0.72
N SER A 11 -13.83 -15.84 -0.48
CA SER A 11 -14.51 -17.09 -0.83
C SER A 11 -15.32 -17.01 -2.12
N LEU A 12 -15.14 -15.97 -2.94
CA LEU A 12 -15.83 -15.84 -4.22
C LEU A 12 -15.64 -17.10 -5.07
N ALA A 13 -16.73 -17.77 -5.42
CA ALA A 13 -16.72 -18.95 -6.29
C ALA A 13 -17.68 -18.73 -7.47
N PRO A 14 -17.32 -17.88 -8.46
CA PRO A 14 -18.16 -17.67 -9.63
C PRO A 14 -18.28 -18.97 -10.43
N ALA A 15 -19.50 -19.32 -10.83
CA ALA A 15 -19.75 -20.49 -11.67
C ALA A 15 -19.11 -20.36 -13.06
N ASP A 16 -19.14 -19.15 -13.63
CA ASP A 16 -18.38 -18.77 -14.82
C ASP A 16 -17.40 -17.67 -14.45
N ARG A 17 -16.13 -18.05 -14.31
CA ARG A 17 -15.05 -17.12 -13.97
C ARG A 17 -14.77 -16.12 -15.09
N ALA A 18 -14.88 -16.53 -16.35
CA ALA A 18 -14.64 -15.63 -17.48
C ALA A 18 -15.70 -14.53 -17.54
N ALA A 19 -16.98 -14.88 -17.34
CA ALA A 19 -18.06 -13.89 -17.21
C ALA A 19 -17.86 -12.98 -16.00
N TRP A 20 -17.41 -13.53 -14.87
CA TRP A 20 -17.10 -12.74 -13.68
C TRP A 20 -16.00 -11.71 -13.94
N PHE A 21 -14.88 -12.09 -14.56
CA PHE A 21 -13.79 -11.16 -14.88
C PHE A 21 -14.22 -10.07 -15.87
N ARG A 22 -15.01 -10.40 -16.90
CA ARG A 22 -15.60 -9.38 -17.80
C ARG A 22 -16.47 -8.39 -17.03
N SER A 23 -17.29 -8.88 -16.10
CA SER A 23 -18.11 -8.03 -15.23
C SER A 23 -17.25 -7.18 -14.28
N TYR A 24 -16.16 -7.74 -13.77
CA TYR A 24 -15.26 -7.05 -12.86
C TYR A 24 -14.48 -5.93 -13.56
N GLU A 25 -14.03 -6.15 -14.78
CA GLU A 25 -13.42 -5.12 -15.62
C GLU A 25 -14.39 -3.95 -15.87
N ALA A 26 -15.64 -4.25 -16.24
CA ALA A 26 -16.67 -3.24 -16.43
C ALA A 26 -16.97 -2.47 -15.14
N PHE A 27 -16.96 -3.16 -13.99
CA PHE A 27 -17.11 -2.54 -12.68
C PHE A 27 -15.96 -1.59 -12.32
N LEU A 28 -14.71 -1.95 -12.64
CA LEU A 28 -13.54 -1.11 -12.34
C LEU A 28 -13.38 0.08 -13.30
N ALA A 29 -13.92 0.01 -14.52
CA ALA A 29 -13.69 1.00 -15.58
C ALA A 29 -14.02 2.46 -15.18
N PRO A 30 -15.15 2.77 -14.50
CA PRO A 30 -15.44 4.12 -14.03
C PRO A 30 -14.42 4.61 -12.98
N CYS A 31 -14.02 3.75 -12.05
CA CYS A 31 -13.03 4.06 -11.03
C CYS A 31 -11.65 4.32 -11.64
N LEU A 32 -11.24 3.52 -12.62
CA LEU A 32 -9.99 3.72 -13.37
C LEU A 32 -10.02 5.02 -14.17
N THR A 33 -11.16 5.36 -14.78
CA THR A 33 -11.35 6.64 -15.48
C THR A 33 -11.19 7.81 -14.52
N LEU A 34 -11.80 7.74 -13.33
CA LEU A 34 -11.64 8.76 -12.29
C LEU A 34 -10.19 8.85 -11.81
N ALA A 35 -9.55 7.70 -11.56
CA ALA A 35 -8.16 7.62 -11.14
C ALA A 35 -7.22 8.28 -12.16
N ALA A 36 -7.45 8.05 -13.45
CA ALA A 36 -6.70 8.66 -14.54
C ALA A 36 -6.89 10.18 -14.59
N ARG A 37 -8.14 10.65 -14.50
CA ARG A 37 -8.49 12.08 -14.48
C ARG A 37 -7.84 12.84 -13.32
N HIS A 38 -7.68 12.19 -12.17
CA HIS A 38 -7.07 12.77 -10.98
C HIS A 38 -5.59 12.42 -10.80
N HIS A 39 -4.95 11.79 -11.79
CA HIS A 39 -3.54 11.40 -11.75
C HIS A 39 -3.18 10.59 -10.49
N VAL A 40 -4.06 9.66 -10.09
CA VAL A 40 -3.85 8.80 -8.94
C VAL A 40 -2.53 8.03 -9.10
N ALA A 41 -1.67 8.11 -8.09
CA ALA A 41 -0.33 7.53 -8.14
C ALA A 41 -0.37 5.99 -8.17
N THR A 42 -1.34 5.40 -7.47
CA THR A 42 -1.49 3.94 -7.33
C THR A 42 -2.96 3.56 -7.29
N PHE A 43 -3.36 2.56 -8.06
CA PHE A 43 -4.69 1.97 -8.01
C PHE A 43 -4.60 0.51 -7.54
N VAL A 44 -5.37 0.16 -6.51
CA VAL A 44 -5.50 -1.22 -6.01
C VAL A 44 -6.57 -1.93 -6.82
N LEU A 45 -6.17 -2.91 -7.65
CA LEU A 45 -7.06 -3.62 -8.56
C LEU A 45 -8.03 -4.57 -7.85
N GLY A 46 -7.68 -5.01 -6.65
CA GLY A 46 -8.48 -5.92 -5.85
C GLY A 46 -7.82 -6.15 -4.49
N ALA A 47 -8.63 -6.60 -3.53
CA ALA A 47 -8.19 -6.90 -2.17
C ALA A 47 -8.81 -8.22 -1.69
N GLU A 48 -8.03 -9.11 -1.10
CA GLU A 48 -8.45 -10.36 -0.46
C GLU A 48 -9.38 -11.23 -1.32
N SER A 49 -9.21 -11.26 -2.64
CA SER A 49 -10.01 -12.15 -3.52
C SER A 49 -9.35 -13.52 -3.63
N THR A 50 -9.04 -14.10 -2.47
CA THR A 50 -8.16 -15.27 -2.27
C THR A 50 -8.42 -16.40 -3.27
N SER A 51 -9.67 -16.82 -3.44
CA SER A 51 -10.06 -17.90 -4.36
C SER A 51 -9.79 -17.64 -5.85
N LEU A 52 -9.53 -16.38 -6.23
CA LEU A 52 -9.33 -15.93 -7.61
C LEU A 52 -7.92 -15.40 -7.87
N GLU A 53 -7.04 -15.32 -6.87
CA GLU A 53 -5.72 -14.70 -7.00
C GLU A 53 -4.76 -15.38 -7.98
N ASP A 54 -5.00 -16.67 -8.27
CA ASP A 54 -4.24 -17.44 -9.26
C ASP A 54 -4.97 -17.62 -10.60
N ASP A 55 -6.11 -16.95 -10.76
CA ASP A 55 -6.87 -17.04 -12.00
C ASP A 55 -6.23 -16.22 -13.13
N PRO A 56 -6.05 -16.78 -14.35
CA PRO A 56 -5.48 -16.07 -15.47
C PRO A 56 -6.29 -14.84 -15.92
N GLY A 57 -7.57 -14.73 -15.53
CA GLY A 57 -8.42 -13.58 -15.81
C GLY A 57 -7.85 -12.24 -15.34
N TRP A 58 -7.02 -12.24 -14.28
CA TRP A 58 -6.31 -11.03 -13.82
C TRP A 58 -5.43 -10.39 -14.89
N ARG A 59 -4.90 -11.16 -15.85
CA ARG A 59 -4.08 -10.60 -16.95
C ARG A 59 -4.90 -9.63 -17.80
N SER A 60 -6.15 -9.95 -18.07
CA SER A 60 -7.06 -9.09 -18.85
C SER A 60 -7.38 -7.81 -18.06
N VAL A 61 -7.70 -7.94 -16.77
CA VAL A 61 -7.94 -6.81 -15.87
C VAL A 61 -6.76 -5.84 -15.83
N VAL A 62 -5.54 -6.37 -15.67
CA VAL A 62 -4.31 -5.57 -15.64
C VAL A 62 -4.09 -4.85 -16.97
N VAL A 63 -4.29 -5.53 -18.12
CA VAL A 63 -4.15 -4.91 -19.44
C VAL A 63 -5.16 -3.77 -19.61
N ALA A 64 -6.42 -3.97 -19.24
CA ALA A 64 -7.44 -2.93 -19.29
C ALA A 64 -7.08 -1.73 -18.39
N ALA A 65 -6.65 -1.99 -17.15
CA ALA A 65 -6.24 -0.95 -16.21
C ALA A 65 -5.03 -0.13 -16.70
N ARG A 66 -4.03 -0.78 -17.31
CA ARG A 66 -2.87 -0.08 -17.88
C ARG A 66 -3.19 0.82 -19.06
N ARG A 67 -4.23 0.48 -19.84
CA ARG A 67 -4.71 1.35 -20.92
C ARG A 67 -5.37 2.62 -20.38
N ALA A 68 -5.99 2.53 -19.20
CA ALA A 68 -6.70 3.65 -18.59
C ALA A 68 -5.80 4.53 -17.71
N LEU A 69 -4.89 3.94 -16.94
CA LEU A 69 -4.12 4.63 -15.89
C LEU A 69 -2.61 4.46 -16.11
N SER A 70 -1.89 5.59 -16.12
CA SER A 70 -0.41 5.62 -16.19
C SER A 70 0.29 5.44 -14.84
N GLY A 71 -0.47 5.45 -13.74
CA GLY A 71 0.01 5.19 -12.37
C GLY A 71 0.36 3.72 -12.13
N GLU A 72 0.79 3.44 -10.90
CA GLU A 72 1.11 2.08 -10.45
C GLU A 72 -0.16 1.25 -10.23
N LEU A 73 -0.08 -0.04 -10.50
CA LEU A 73 -1.13 -1.00 -10.16
C LEU A 73 -0.69 -1.83 -8.95
N SER A 74 -1.61 -2.05 -8.01
CA SER A 74 -1.41 -2.82 -6.79
C SER A 74 -2.48 -3.89 -6.66
N TYR A 75 -2.21 -4.90 -5.85
CA TYR A 75 -3.18 -5.87 -5.38
C TYR A 75 -2.90 -6.15 -3.90
N ASP A 76 -3.92 -6.22 -3.06
CA ASP A 76 -3.75 -6.44 -1.63
C ASP A 76 -4.19 -7.87 -1.27
N ALA A 77 -3.24 -8.72 -0.90
CA ALA A 77 -3.53 -10.11 -0.53
C ALA A 77 -3.95 -10.22 0.93
N ASN A 78 -4.78 -11.20 1.27
CA ASN A 78 -5.07 -11.49 2.68
C ASN A 78 -3.80 -11.98 3.39
N TRP A 79 -3.68 -11.69 4.70
CA TRP A 79 -2.46 -11.97 5.47
C TRP A 79 -2.03 -13.43 5.49
N ASP A 80 -2.97 -14.37 5.63
CA ASP A 80 -2.71 -15.81 5.72
C ASP A 80 -2.27 -16.37 4.38
N ASP A 81 -2.93 -15.91 3.33
CA ASP A 81 -2.65 -16.28 1.96
C ASP A 81 -1.28 -15.79 1.52
N TYR A 82 -0.98 -14.51 1.80
CA TYR A 82 0.30 -13.90 1.48
C TYR A 82 1.47 -14.70 2.04
N VAL A 83 1.36 -15.20 3.27
CA VAL A 83 2.43 -15.95 3.93
C VAL A 83 2.47 -17.44 3.60
N SER A 84 1.37 -18.01 3.08
CA SER A 84 1.25 -19.45 2.82
C SER A 84 1.48 -19.85 1.36
N ARG A 85 1.20 -18.97 0.39
CA ARG A 85 1.38 -19.28 -1.04
C ARG A 85 1.93 -18.12 -1.86
N HIS A 86 2.15 -18.35 -3.15
CA HIS A 86 2.55 -17.30 -4.10
C HIS A 86 1.31 -16.64 -4.71
N VAL A 87 1.16 -15.33 -4.50
CA VAL A 87 0.11 -14.53 -5.16
C VAL A 87 0.60 -14.11 -6.55
N SER A 88 -0.08 -14.57 -7.59
CA SER A 88 0.39 -14.46 -8.98
C SER A 88 -0.20 -13.29 -9.78
N VAL A 89 -1.05 -12.45 -9.18
CA VAL A 89 -1.63 -11.25 -9.80
C VAL A 89 -0.51 -10.34 -10.36
N PRO A 90 -0.51 -10.00 -11.68
CA PRO A 90 0.63 -9.33 -12.33
C PRO A 90 0.60 -7.81 -12.16
N VAL A 91 0.78 -7.33 -10.93
CA VAL A 91 0.78 -5.91 -10.53
C VAL A 91 2.19 -5.38 -10.22
N ASP A 92 2.35 -4.05 -10.15
CA ASP A 92 3.64 -3.44 -9.78
C ASP A 92 4.02 -3.78 -8.35
N HIS A 93 3.04 -3.75 -7.46
CA HIS A 93 3.22 -3.98 -6.03
C HIS A 93 2.18 -4.96 -5.51
N LEU A 94 2.64 -5.85 -4.64
CA LEU A 94 1.77 -6.73 -3.90
C LEU A 94 1.68 -6.17 -2.47
N GLY A 95 0.51 -5.71 -2.08
CA GLY A 95 0.19 -5.36 -0.71
C GLY A 95 -0.33 -6.55 0.10
N ILE A 96 -0.51 -6.31 1.40
CA ILE A 96 -0.99 -7.29 2.36
C ILE A 96 -2.00 -6.59 3.27
N ASP A 97 -3.19 -7.15 3.38
CA ASP A 97 -4.14 -6.86 4.45
C ASP A 97 -3.68 -7.62 5.70
N ALA A 98 -2.77 -7.02 6.45
CA ALA A 98 -1.95 -7.62 7.50
C ALA A 98 -2.66 -7.63 8.86
N TYR A 99 -3.64 -8.53 9.01
CA TYR A 99 -4.38 -8.79 10.26
C TYR A 99 -3.83 -10.00 11.03
N PHE A 100 -2.52 -10.02 11.30
CA PHE A 100 -1.86 -11.16 11.91
C PHE A 100 -2.38 -11.49 13.32
N PRO A 101 -2.88 -12.70 13.59
CA PRO A 101 -3.32 -13.08 14.91
C PRO A 101 -2.11 -13.35 15.83
N LEU A 102 -2.18 -12.82 17.06
CA LEU A 102 -1.13 -12.94 18.08
C LEU A 102 -1.69 -13.57 19.38
N PRO A 103 -2.24 -14.80 19.33
CA PRO A 103 -3.04 -15.38 20.43
C PRO A 103 -2.25 -15.65 21.72
N ARG A 104 -0.92 -15.61 21.68
CA ARG A 104 -0.05 -15.83 22.85
C ARG A 104 0.34 -14.52 23.57
N LEU A 105 -0.17 -13.38 23.12
CA LEU A 105 0.12 -12.08 23.72
C LEU A 105 -1.09 -11.60 24.51
N GLY A 106 -0.86 -11.18 25.76
CA GLY A 106 -1.84 -10.49 26.59
C GLY A 106 -1.83 -8.98 26.37
N ASP A 107 -2.73 -8.26 27.05
CA ASP A 107 -2.88 -6.80 26.93
C ASP A 107 -1.67 -6.02 27.46
N ASP A 108 -0.87 -6.65 28.31
CA ASP A 108 0.37 -6.10 28.85
C ASP A 108 1.56 -6.22 27.87
N ALA A 109 1.39 -6.90 26.74
CA ALA A 109 2.44 -7.11 25.75
C ALA A 109 3.14 -5.79 25.38
N SER A 110 4.47 -5.86 25.40
CA SER A 110 5.35 -4.79 25.00
C SER A 110 5.37 -4.62 23.48
N VAL A 111 5.83 -3.45 23.02
CA VAL A 111 6.06 -3.17 21.59
C VAL A 111 6.97 -4.22 20.96
N SER A 112 8.02 -4.66 21.68
CA SER A 112 8.95 -5.69 21.18
C SER A 112 8.26 -7.06 21.01
N GLN A 113 7.44 -7.50 21.96
CA GLN A 113 6.72 -8.78 21.84
C GLN A 113 5.72 -8.79 20.67
N ILE A 114 5.01 -7.67 20.45
CA ILE A 114 4.11 -7.51 19.31
C ILE A 114 4.91 -7.53 17.99
N ALA A 115 6.02 -6.78 17.94
CA ALA A 115 6.90 -6.72 16.78
C ALA A 115 7.46 -8.11 16.43
N GLU A 116 7.96 -8.87 17.41
CA GLU A 116 8.43 -10.24 17.21
C GLU A 116 7.32 -11.17 16.69
N GLY A 117 6.10 -11.03 17.19
CA GLY A 117 4.94 -11.77 16.68
C GLY A 117 4.68 -11.48 15.20
N TRP A 118 4.74 -10.21 14.81
CA TRP A 118 4.66 -9.77 13.42
C TRP A 118 5.82 -10.30 12.57
N GLN A 119 7.05 -10.26 13.08
CA GLN A 119 8.21 -10.81 12.38
C GLN A 119 8.03 -12.30 12.11
N ARG A 120 7.57 -13.08 13.09
CA ARG A 120 7.30 -14.53 12.92
C ARG A 120 6.25 -14.82 11.86
N TRP A 121 5.26 -13.96 11.67
CA TRP A 121 4.28 -14.10 10.60
C TRP A 121 4.93 -13.86 9.23
N LEU A 122 5.65 -12.75 9.08
CA LEU A 122 6.31 -12.39 7.83
C LEU A 122 7.45 -13.35 7.46
N ASP A 123 8.14 -13.93 8.45
CA ASP A 123 9.22 -14.91 8.24
C ASP A 123 8.72 -16.21 7.58
N ARG A 124 7.43 -16.54 7.69
CA ARG A 124 6.84 -17.66 6.93
C ARG A 124 6.90 -17.43 5.41
N LYS A 125 6.86 -16.18 4.97
CA LYS A 125 7.04 -15.80 3.57
C LYS A 125 8.51 -15.65 3.20
N SER A 126 9.25 -14.91 4.01
CA SER A 126 10.66 -14.60 3.76
C SER A 126 11.26 -13.93 4.99
N THR A 127 12.52 -14.21 5.29
CA THR A 127 13.28 -13.54 6.36
C THR A 127 13.94 -12.25 5.87
N GLY A 128 14.15 -11.30 6.78
CA GLY A 128 14.83 -10.03 6.46
C GLY A 128 13.97 -9.06 5.65
N ALA A 129 14.61 -8.17 4.89
CA ALA A 129 13.90 -7.17 4.08
C ALA A 129 12.85 -7.83 3.17
N ALA A 130 11.67 -7.20 3.05
CA ALA A 130 10.62 -7.68 2.17
C ALA A 130 11.20 -7.89 0.75
N PRO A 131 10.93 -9.03 0.11
CA PRO A 131 11.69 -9.46 -1.05
C PRO A 131 11.53 -8.45 -2.20
N ASP A 132 12.62 -7.74 -2.50
CA ASP A 132 12.71 -6.77 -3.61
C ASP A 132 12.92 -7.49 -4.97
N ARG A 133 12.82 -8.84 -5.06
CA ARG A 133 13.43 -9.60 -6.17
C ARG A 133 12.72 -9.42 -7.52
N PRO A 134 13.43 -8.93 -8.55
CA PRO A 134 13.09 -9.07 -9.95
C PRO A 134 13.92 -10.21 -10.54
N GLU A 135 13.34 -11.40 -10.74
CA GLU A 135 13.93 -12.39 -11.64
C GLU A 135 12.97 -12.64 -12.81
N ARG A 136 13.44 -12.23 -13.99
CA ARG A 136 12.77 -12.22 -15.30
C ARG A 136 11.57 -11.27 -15.41
N GLY A 137 11.87 -10.02 -15.78
CA GLY A 137 10.90 -9.14 -16.43
C GLY A 137 10.02 -8.32 -15.48
N ARG A 138 10.47 -7.08 -15.21
CA ARG A 138 9.64 -5.91 -14.87
C ARG A 138 8.55 -6.05 -13.79
N HIS A 139 8.82 -6.37 -12.53
CA HIS A 139 7.94 -5.91 -11.43
C HIS A 139 8.75 -5.69 -10.14
N HIS A 140 8.68 -4.48 -9.57
CA HIS A 140 9.30 -4.14 -8.28
C HIS A 140 8.31 -4.41 -7.15
N ARG A 141 8.17 -5.67 -6.73
CA ARG A 141 7.21 -6.05 -5.67
C ARG A 141 7.68 -5.55 -4.31
N ARG A 142 7.34 -4.31 -3.96
CA ARG A 142 7.50 -3.84 -2.59
C ARG A 142 6.21 -4.04 -1.83
N GLY A 143 6.29 -4.77 -0.72
CA GLY A 143 5.17 -4.94 0.20
C GLY A 143 4.66 -3.58 0.69
N ARG A 144 3.37 -3.35 0.54
CA ARG A 144 2.60 -2.35 1.29
C ARG A 144 1.72 -3.11 2.28
N CYS A 145 1.67 -2.69 3.53
CA CYS A 145 0.75 -3.31 4.48
C CYS A 145 -0.41 -2.36 4.77
N LEU A 146 -1.62 -2.83 4.50
CA LEU A 146 -2.80 -2.37 5.21
C LEU A 146 -2.84 -3.07 6.56
N SER A 147 -3.11 -2.35 7.63
CA SER A 147 -3.20 -2.98 8.94
C SER A 147 -4.20 -2.26 9.83
N SER A 148 -5.04 -3.01 10.53
CA SER A 148 -6.06 -2.44 11.42
C SER A 148 -5.50 -2.04 12.76
N SER A 149 -6.12 -1.02 13.34
CA SER A 149 -6.17 -0.80 14.78
C SER A 149 -6.29 -2.09 15.61
N GLY A 150 -5.16 -2.70 15.97
CA GLY A 150 -5.11 -3.55 17.15
C GLY A 150 -5.58 -2.73 18.35
N GLY A 151 -6.08 -3.38 19.40
CA GLY A 151 -6.45 -2.62 20.60
C GLY A 151 -7.66 -3.11 21.35
N VAL A 152 -8.14 -4.32 21.11
CA VAL A 152 -9.16 -4.91 21.98
C VAL A 152 -8.43 -5.62 23.13
N ASP A 153 -8.79 -5.27 24.37
CA ASP A 153 -8.34 -5.93 25.59
C ASP A 153 -8.93 -7.35 25.71
N GLY A 154 -8.44 -8.14 26.65
CA GLY A 154 -8.90 -9.51 26.90
C GLY A 154 -10.38 -9.64 27.28
N ARG A 155 -11.11 -8.52 27.41
CA ARG A 155 -12.56 -8.44 27.70
C ARG A 155 -13.38 -7.88 26.54
N GLY A 156 -12.78 -7.70 25.37
CA GLY A 156 -13.49 -7.18 24.21
C GLY A 156 -13.63 -5.65 24.18
N LYS A 157 -13.01 -4.91 25.11
CA LYS A 157 -13.05 -3.45 25.16
C LYS A 157 -11.81 -2.85 24.53
N LEU A 158 -11.95 -1.70 23.89
CA LEU A 158 -10.79 -1.01 23.35
C LEU A 158 -9.88 -0.49 24.48
N SER A 159 -8.58 -0.80 24.41
CA SER A 159 -7.51 -0.21 25.20
C SER A 159 -6.63 0.72 24.34
N PRO A 160 -6.64 2.06 24.59
CA PRO A 160 -5.78 3.01 23.87
C PRO A 160 -4.28 2.71 24.02
N THR A 161 -3.88 2.11 25.14
CA THR A 161 -2.48 1.72 25.38
C THR A 161 -2.08 0.54 24.49
N VAL A 162 -2.92 -0.50 24.40
CA VAL A 162 -2.69 -1.65 23.50
C VAL A 162 -2.67 -1.18 22.06
N GLN A 163 -3.63 -0.35 21.66
CA GLN A 163 -3.70 0.24 20.32
C GLN A 163 -2.40 1.00 19.98
N ARG A 164 -1.95 1.89 20.87
CA ARG A 164 -0.70 2.64 20.70
C ARG A 164 0.50 1.72 20.49
N ARG A 165 0.70 0.72 21.38
CA ARG A 165 1.84 -0.21 21.31
C ARG A 165 1.82 -1.03 20.04
N TRP A 166 0.62 -1.41 19.59
CA TRP A 166 0.44 -2.15 18.35
C TRP A 166 0.88 -1.31 17.14
N PHE A 167 0.44 -0.05 17.01
CA PHE A 167 0.86 0.81 15.89
C PHE A 167 2.38 1.07 15.90
N GLU A 168 2.96 1.24 17.09
CA GLU A 168 4.39 1.41 17.26
C GLU A 168 5.17 0.17 16.77
N ALA A 169 4.70 -1.02 17.16
CA ALA A 169 5.31 -2.29 16.78
C ALA A 169 5.25 -2.52 15.27
N VAL A 170 4.09 -2.28 14.65
CA VAL A 170 3.94 -2.44 13.19
C VAL A 170 4.81 -1.44 12.43
N CYS A 171 4.89 -0.19 12.90
CA CYS A 171 5.81 0.80 12.31
C CYS A 171 7.27 0.31 12.35
N ARG A 172 7.72 -0.20 13.50
CA ARG A 172 9.07 -0.75 13.66
C ARG A 172 9.31 -1.90 12.69
N VAL A 173 8.42 -2.89 12.65
CA VAL A 173 8.54 -4.05 11.75
C VAL A 173 8.60 -3.62 10.30
N ALA A 174 7.72 -2.70 9.88
CA ALA A 174 7.66 -2.27 8.50
C ALA A 174 8.95 -1.54 8.06
N ARG A 175 9.61 -0.81 8.97
CA ARG A 175 10.93 -0.22 8.73
C ARG A 175 12.03 -1.26 8.66
N ASP A 176 12.06 -2.18 9.61
CA ASP A 176 13.05 -3.27 9.66
C ASP A 176 12.97 -4.10 8.38
N ARG A 177 11.75 -4.31 7.87
CA ARG A 177 11.44 -4.99 6.61
C ARG A 177 11.59 -4.14 5.36
N LYS A 178 11.91 -2.84 5.49
CA LYS A 178 12.02 -1.87 4.38
C LYS A 178 10.78 -1.86 3.47
N MET A 179 9.59 -1.99 4.05
CA MET A 179 8.32 -1.93 3.32
C MET A 179 8.18 -0.59 2.59
N ALA A 180 7.46 -0.59 1.46
CA ALA A 180 7.27 0.64 0.67
C ALA A 180 6.39 1.67 1.39
N GLY A 181 5.46 1.21 2.23
CA GLY A 181 4.58 2.08 2.99
C GLY A 181 3.60 1.29 3.84
N LEU A 182 2.84 2.05 4.64
CA LEU A 182 1.79 1.57 5.52
C LEU A 182 0.51 2.34 5.24
N TYR A 183 -0.61 1.64 5.27
CA TYR A 183 -1.95 2.19 5.20
C TYR A 183 -2.71 1.69 6.44
N TRP A 184 -3.31 2.60 7.20
CA TRP A 184 -3.94 2.24 8.47
C TRP A 184 -5.45 2.16 8.32
N TRP A 185 -6.02 1.02 8.71
CA TRP A 185 -7.46 0.83 8.77
C TRP A 185 -7.98 1.15 10.19
N ASN A 186 -8.98 2.03 10.37
CA ASN A 186 -9.51 2.97 9.39
C ASN A 186 -9.64 4.38 9.96
N LEU A 187 -9.71 5.32 9.03
CA LEU A 187 -10.24 6.64 9.26
C LEU A 187 -11.69 6.63 8.80
N ASP A 188 -12.59 7.09 9.67
CA ASP A 188 -13.96 7.37 9.29
C ASP A 188 -13.98 8.70 8.53
N PHE A 189 -14.32 8.66 7.24
CA PHE A 189 -14.36 9.87 6.40
C PHE A 189 -15.57 10.77 6.70
N HIS A 190 -16.51 10.32 7.52
CA HIS A 190 -17.60 11.15 8.04
C HIS A 190 -17.23 11.83 9.37
N ALA A 191 -16.13 11.42 10.00
CA ALA A 191 -15.66 12.04 11.23
C ALA A 191 -14.93 13.35 10.92
N ASP A 192 -15.22 14.38 11.71
CA ASP A 192 -14.37 15.57 11.77
C ASP A 192 -13.06 15.20 12.50
N PRO A 193 -11.89 15.24 11.83
CA PRO A 193 -10.62 14.90 12.46
C PRO A 193 -10.28 15.81 13.64
N SER A 194 -10.82 17.04 13.67
CA SER A 194 -10.62 17.99 14.75
C SER A 194 -11.53 17.74 15.95
N ALA A 195 -12.64 17.01 15.78
CA ALA A 195 -13.57 16.65 16.84
C ALA A 195 -13.10 15.43 17.67
N GLY A 196 -12.00 14.78 17.28
CA GLY A 196 -11.41 13.65 17.98
C GLY A 196 -12.00 12.30 17.60
N THR A 197 -11.97 11.31 18.52
CA THR A 197 -12.46 9.96 18.23
C THR A 197 -13.99 9.95 18.03
N PRO A 198 -14.52 9.41 16.93
CA PRO A 198 -15.95 9.15 16.80
C PRO A 198 -16.47 8.25 17.92
N ALA A 199 -17.63 8.61 18.50
CA ALA A 199 -18.24 7.85 19.58
C ALA A 199 -18.47 6.38 19.19
N GLY A 200 -18.09 5.45 20.07
CA GLY A 200 -18.25 4.01 19.84
C GLY A 200 -17.28 3.39 18.82
N SER A 201 -16.43 4.18 18.16
CA SER A 201 -15.47 3.64 17.19
C SER A 201 -14.44 2.75 17.87
N ARG A 202 -14.38 1.48 17.47
CA ARG A 202 -13.34 0.53 17.92
C ARG A 202 -12.07 0.64 17.10
N THR A 203 -12.16 1.18 15.89
CA THR A 203 -11.07 1.16 14.91
C THR A 203 -10.38 2.49 14.72
N SER A 204 -11.03 3.60 15.03
CA SER A 204 -10.41 4.92 14.90
C SER A 204 -9.20 5.05 15.83
N PHE A 205 -8.21 5.82 15.40
CA PHE A 205 -7.07 6.23 16.22
C PHE A 205 -7.04 7.75 16.42
N LEU A 206 -7.98 8.50 15.84
CA LEU A 206 -8.09 9.96 15.96
C LEU A 206 -8.33 10.37 17.41
N GLY A 207 -7.58 11.36 17.91
CA GLY A 207 -7.66 11.83 19.29
C GLY A 207 -7.12 10.84 20.33
N ARG A 208 -6.46 9.75 19.92
CA ARG A 208 -5.91 8.72 20.81
C ARG A 208 -4.38 8.76 20.84
N PRO A 209 -3.72 8.17 21.85
CA PRO A 209 -2.26 8.09 21.90
C PRO A 209 -1.63 7.42 20.67
N ALA A 210 -2.37 6.56 19.96
CA ALA A 210 -1.95 5.95 18.70
C ALA A 210 -1.71 6.97 17.58
N GLU A 211 -2.44 8.09 17.55
CA GLU A 211 -2.28 9.14 16.53
C GLU A 211 -0.86 9.73 16.54
N ALA A 212 -0.33 10.05 17.73
CA ALA A 212 1.01 10.59 17.89
C ALA A 212 2.09 9.60 17.43
N VAL A 213 1.88 8.29 17.67
CA VAL A 213 2.77 7.23 17.21
C VAL A 213 2.75 7.10 15.69
N ILE A 214 1.57 7.13 15.07
CA ILE A 214 1.41 7.10 13.62
C ILE A 214 2.07 8.33 12.98
N ALA A 215 1.85 9.53 13.53
CA ALA A 215 2.48 10.75 13.04
C ALA A 215 4.01 10.69 13.14
N SER A 216 4.54 10.21 14.27
CA SER A 216 5.99 10.03 14.46
C SER A 216 6.56 8.99 13.48
N CYS A 217 5.83 7.90 13.25
CA CYS A 217 6.18 6.86 12.27
C CYS A 217 6.33 7.44 10.85
N PHE A 218 5.41 8.28 10.39
CA PHE A 218 5.52 8.84 9.04
C PHE A 218 6.53 9.99 8.95
N ARG A 219 6.68 10.80 10.00
CA ARG A 219 7.69 11.88 10.04
C ARG A 219 9.11 11.37 9.91
N THR A 220 9.39 10.20 10.50
CA THR A 220 10.72 9.57 10.45
C THR A 220 10.80 8.46 9.39
N TRP A 221 9.78 8.32 8.53
CA TRP A 221 9.81 7.37 7.42
C TRP A 221 10.82 7.84 6.35
N PRO A 222 11.70 6.95 5.85
CA PRO A 222 12.65 7.33 4.81
C PRO A 222 11.94 7.88 3.57
N ARG A 223 12.16 9.17 3.27
CA ARG A 223 11.65 9.76 2.02
C ARG A 223 12.46 9.21 0.86
N ARG A 224 11.78 8.68 -0.17
CA ARG A 224 12.44 8.42 -1.45
C ARG A 224 12.72 9.77 -2.12
N THR A 225 13.99 10.09 -2.33
CA THR A 225 14.36 11.20 -3.22
C THR A 225 14.10 10.76 -4.67
N ARG A 226 13.16 11.43 -5.35
CA ARG A 226 13.03 11.33 -6.80
C ARG A 226 14.14 12.20 -7.41
N ASN A 227 15.11 11.61 -8.10
CA ASN A 227 15.94 12.39 -9.01
C ASN A 227 15.13 12.73 -10.28
N ALA A 228 15.54 13.80 -10.97
CA ALA A 228 14.85 14.45 -12.10
C ALA A 228 14.51 13.54 -13.31
N THR A 229 14.92 12.27 -13.29
CA THR A 229 14.65 11.25 -14.31
C THR A 229 13.56 10.24 -13.91
N GLY A 230 12.91 10.40 -12.75
CA GLY A 230 11.80 9.54 -12.31
C GLY A 230 12.22 8.16 -11.77
N VAL A 231 13.51 7.83 -11.77
CA VAL A 231 14.03 6.56 -11.22
C VAL A 231 14.38 6.73 -9.73
N CYS A 232 13.74 5.95 -8.86
CA CYS A 232 14.05 5.93 -7.44
C CYS A 232 15.30 5.08 -7.16
N ARG A 233 16.42 5.71 -6.76
CA ARG A 233 17.57 5.02 -6.15
C ARG A 233 17.61 5.29 -4.64
N PRO A 234 18.11 4.36 -3.81
CA PRO A 234 18.33 4.63 -2.39
C PRO A 234 19.34 5.77 -2.22
N ALA A 235 19.10 6.65 -1.25
CA ALA A 235 20.01 7.72 -0.89
C ALA A 235 21.33 7.11 -0.39
N LEU A 236 22.43 7.33 -1.12
CA LEU A 236 23.76 7.00 -0.65
C LEU A 236 24.09 7.96 0.50
N ARG A 237 24.41 7.42 1.68
CA ARG A 237 25.08 8.19 2.73
C ARG A 237 26.49 8.53 2.24
N GLU A 238 26.82 9.81 2.21
CA GLU A 238 28.19 10.26 2.00
C GLU A 238 29.07 9.77 3.15
N GLY A 239 30.02 8.89 2.84
CA GLY A 239 30.98 8.36 3.78
C GLY A 239 32.10 7.61 3.07
N SER A 240 33.32 8.10 3.27
CA SER A 240 34.62 7.61 2.76
C SER A 240 34.95 7.90 1.29
N ARG A 241 35.79 8.94 1.11
CA ARG A 241 36.59 9.16 -0.10
C ARG A 241 37.60 8.02 -0.22
N SER A 242 37.47 7.17 -1.22
CA SER A 242 38.55 6.33 -1.73
C SER A 242 39.04 6.93 -3.05
N ARG A 243 40.33 7.28 -3.10
CA ARG A 243 41.00 7.82 -4.28
C ARG A 243 41.15 6.71 -5.31
N PHE A 244 40.54 6.87 -6.49
CA PHE A 244 40.99 6.18 -7.69
C PHE A 244 41.35 7.23 -8.74
N ARG A 245 42.63 7.26 -9.13
CA ARG A 245 43.19 8.16 -10.14
C ARG A 245 43.05 7.52 -11.53
N SER A 246 42.52 8.33 -12.46
CA SER A 246 42.87 8.41 -13.91
C SER A 246 42.60 7.17 -14.79
N ARG A 247 42.10 7.23 -16.03
CA ARG A 247 42.14 8.22 -17.11
C ARG A 247 40.92 8.02 -18.03
N GLY A 248 40.50 9.09 -18.73
CA GLY A 248 39.72 8.98 -19.98
C GLY A 248 38.37 9.73 -19.98
N ARG A 249 38.30 10.85 -20.69
CA ARG A 249 37.10 11.51 -21.24
C ARG A 249 37.47 12.02 -22.65
N PRO A 250 36.53 12.38 -23.52
CA PRO A 250 35.21 11.80 -23.77
C PRO A 250 34.95 11.63 -25.28
N GLN A 251 33.88 10.92 -25.67
CA GLN A 251 33.21 11.18 -26.94
C GLN A 251 31.74 11.50 -26.68
N VAL A 252 31.39 12.71 -27.09
CA VAL A 252 30.06 13.31 -27.10
C VAL A 252 29.42 12.89 -28.42
N ALA A 253 28.22 12.29 -28.37
CA ALA A 253 27.35 12.18 -29.53
C ALA A 253 26.09 12.99 -29.24
N ASP A 254 25.95 14.04 -30.04
CA ASP A 254 24.88 15.02 -30.11
C ASP A 254 23.59 14.35 -30.59
N SER A 255 22.46 14.67 -29.96
CA SER A 255 21.12 14.35 -30.46
C SER A 255 20.13 15.31 -29.82
N ARG A 256 20.05 16.50 -30.40
CA ARG A 256 18.98 17.46 -30.20
C ARG A 256 17.67 16.87 -30.71
N CYS A 257 16.68 16.74 -29.83
CA CYS A 257 15.27 16.80 -30.23
C CYS A 257 14.62 17.90 -29.39
N CYS A 258 14.50 19.08 -29.99
CA CYS A 258 13.68 20.17 -29.51
C CYS A 258 12.19 19.77 -29.62
N PHE A 259 11.45 19.81 -28.52
CA PHE A 259 10.02 20.11 -28.58
C PHE A 259 9.67 21.07 -27.44
N SER A 260 9.54 22.33 -27.83
CA SER A 260 9.02 23.42 -27.03
C SER A 260 7.50 23.41 -27.14
N SER A 261 6.78 23.45 -26.01
CA SER A 261 5.38 23.90 -26.00
C SER A 261 5.00 24.50 -24.65
N PRO A 262 4.06 25.46 -24.64
CA PRO A 262 4.13 26.63 -23.77
C PRO A 262 3.37 26.43 -22.45
N ARG A 263 3.83 27.14 -21.41
CA ARG A 263 3.09 27.33 -20.16
C ARG A 263 1.74 28.01 -20.43
N PRO A 264 0.59 27.50 -19.93
CA PRO A 264 -0.62 28.29 -19.89
C PRO A 264 -0.56 29.28 -18.73
N ARG A 265 -0.87 30.54 -19.07
CA ARG A 265 -1.01 31.67 -18.15
C ARG A 265 -2.16 31.42 -17.17
N ARG A 266 -1.92 31.72 -15.90
CA ARG A 266 -2.96 31.80 -14.86
C ARG A 266 -3.90 32.97 -15.17
N ARG A 267 -5.21 32.72 -15.17
CA ARG A 267 -6.25 33.75 -14.97
C ARG A 267 -7.04 33.41 -13.71
N PRO A 268 -7.39 34.40 -12.88
CA PRO A 268 -8.12 34.19 -11.63
C PRO A 268 -9.60 33.94 -11.91
N TRP A 269 -10.22 32.98 -11.24
CA TRP A 269 -11.67 32.80 -11.26
C TRP A 269 -12.26 33.26 -9.94
N SER A 270 -13.15 34.24 -10.07
CA SER A 270 -13.97 34.87 -9.05
C SER A 270 -15.14 33.98 -8.63
N SER A 271 -15.54 34.16 -7.38
CA SER A 271 -16.70 33.61 -6.68
C SER A 271 -18.05 33.76 -7.40
N ARG A 272 -18.91 32.72 -7.32
CA ARG A 272 -20.26 32.70 -6.69
C ARG A 272 -21.19 31.65 -7.32
N SER A 273 -21.76 30.80 -6.44
CA SER A 273 -23.14 30.25 -6.45
C SER A 273 -23.55 29.34 -7.64
N ARG A 274 -24.28 28.23 -7.48
CA ARG A 274 -25.44 27.95 -6.61
C ARG A 274 -25.73 26.44 -6.70
N TRP A 275 -26.16 25.85 -5.59
CA TRP A 275 -26.73 24.50 -5.50
C TRP A 275 -28.03 24.38 -6.30
N ARG A 276 -28.20 23.27 -7.02
CA ARG A 276 -29.44 22.52 -7.25
C ARG A 276 -29.09 21.06 -7.52
#